data_AF-A0A934GGQ2-F1
#
_entry.id   AF-A0A934GGQ2-F1
#
_cell.length_a   1.000
_cell.length_b   1.000
_cell.length_c   1.000
_cell.angle_alpha   90.00
_cell.angle_beta   90.00
_cell.angle_gamma   90.00
#
_symmetry.space_group_name_H-M   'P 1'
#
loop_
_entity.id
_entity.type
_entity.pdbx_description
1 polymer ?
#
loop_
_entity_poly.entity_id
_entity_poly.type
_entity_poly.pdbx_seq_one_letter_code
_entity_poly.pdbx_strand_id
1 'polypeptide(L)'
;MTMSSNRDLLVNYFLSLAFPRLMELPPSDWRESIRNAQNIDFDFGERISLMAGVAFVTYLLQFDVALAETMALPIRYLLQFLGAVPLLLLLIGPVYLRRARRGIDLVISRHIGGLPKLRDYPS
;
A
#
# COMPACT_ATOMS: atom_id res chain seq x y z
N MET A 1 -10.56 -3.43 31.11
CA MET A 1 -9.23 -3.80 30.61
C MET A 1 -9.16 -3.37 29.15
N THR A 2 -8.57 -2.19 28.92
CA THR A 2 -8.65 -1.38 27.69
C THR A 2 -7.64 -1.84 26.65
N MET A 3 -8.01 -2.84 25.84
CA MET A 3 -7.15 -3.42 24.81
C MET A 3 -7.25 -2.72 23.43
N SER A 4 -8.07 -1.66 23.28
CA SER A 4 -8.23 -0.92 22.01
C SER A 4 -7.15 0.15 21.79
N SER A 5 -6.67 0.78 22.87
CA SER A 5 -5.79 1.96 22.81
C SER A 5 -4.54 1.76 21.94
N ASN A 6 -3.84 0.61 22.08
CA ASN A 6 -2.60 0.38 21.33
C ASN A 6 -2.84 0.14 19.84
N ARG A 7 -3.96 -0.51 19.46
CA ARG A 7 -4.29 -0.71 18.05
C ARG A 7 -4.67 0.62 17.41
N ASP A 8 -5.46 1.42 18.09
CA ASP A 8 -5.92 2.71 17.59
C ASP A 8 -4.73 3.68 17.43
N LEU A 9 -3.76 3.66 18.36
CA LEU A 9 -2.52 4.43 18.25
C LEU A 9 -1.64 3.98 17.07
N LEU A 10 -1.45 2.67 16.90
CA LEU A 10 -0.65 2.13 15.78
C LEU A 10 -1.31 2.41 14.43
N VAL A 11 -2.63 2.27 14.35
CA VAL A 11 -3.41 2.56 13.15
C VAL A 11 -3.35 4.05 12.84
N ASN A 12 -3.54 4.93 13.83
CA ASN A 12 -3.48 6.37 13.64
C ASN A 12 -2.07 6.84 13.26
N TYR A 13 -1.02 6.27 13.87
CA TYR A 13 0.37 6.56 13.52
C TYR A 13 0.73 6.06 12.13
N PHE A 14 0.28 4.84 11.79
CA PHE A 14 0.49 4.29 10.46
C PHE A 14 -0.27 5.10 9.41
N LEU A 15 -1.52 5.51 9.68
CA LEU A 15 -2.32 6.34 8.78
C LEU A 15 -1.73 7.74 8.62
N SER A 16 -1.23 8.36 9.70
CA SER A 16 -0.60 9.69 9.61
C SER A 16 0.72 9.63 8.83
N LEU A 17 1.51 8.57 9.00
CA LEU A 17 2.74 8.36 8.26
C LEU A 17 2.44 7.99 6.80
N ALA A 18 1.51 7.06 6.57
CA ALA A 18 1.16 6.55 5.24
C ALA A 18 0.40 7.57 4.40
N PHE A 19 -0.50 8.33 5.01
CA PHE A 19 -1.48 9.17 4.32
C PHE A 19 -1.77 10.46 5.09
N PRO A 20 -0.80 11.37 5.24
CA PRO A 20 -0.97 12.60 6.01
C PRO A 20 -2.15 13.46 5.52
N ARG A 21 -2.39 13.48 4.20
CA ARG A 21 -3.47 14.26 3.59
C ARG A 21 -4.86 13.63 3.69
N LEU A 22 -4.98 12.32 3.94
CA LEU A 22 -6.30 11.72 4.22
C LEU A 22 -6.91 12.30 5.51
N MET A 23 -6.05 12.71 6.46
CA MET A 23 -6.48 13.35 7.71
C MET A 23 -7.08 14.75 7.50
N GLU A 24 -6.87 15.37 6.34
CA GLU A 24 -7.48 16.68 6.00
C GLU A 24 -8.94 16.54 5.57
N LEU A 25 -9.39 15.33 5.22
CA LEU A 25 -10.76 15.05 4.78
C LEU A 25 -11.66 14.59 5.94
N PRO A 26 -12.97 14.87 5.90
CA PRO A 26 -13.94 14.31 6.85
C PRO A 26 -13.94 12.77 6.78
N PRO A 27 -14.09 12.05 7.92
CA PRO A 27 -14.09 10.57 7.94
C PRO A 27 -15.16 9.91 7.06
N SER A 28 -16.24 10.62 6.72
CA SER A 28 -17.27 10.17 5.78
C SER A 28 -16.73 9.97 4.36
N ASP A 29 -15.75 10.78 3.96
CA ASP A 29 -15.30 10.88 2.57
C ASP A 29 -14.05 10.03 2.30
N TRP A 30 -13.49 9.43 3.36
CA TRP A 30 -12.30 8.58 3.28
C TRP A 30 -12.54 7.36 2.41
N ARG A 31 -13.68 6.68 2.56
CA ARG A 31 -13.97 5.46 1.78
C ARG A 31 -14.05 5.75 0.29
N GLU A 32 -14.71 6.85 -0.07
CA GLU A 32 -14.84 7.26 -1.47
C GLU A 32 -13.49 7.71 -2.04
N SER A 33 -12.71 8.46 -1.25
CA SER A 33 -11.38 8.92 -1.66
C SER A 33 -10.39 7.78 -1.84
N ILE A 34 -10.40 6.78 -0.94
CA ILE A 34 -9.58 5.57 -1.06
C ILE A 34 -9.99 4.76 -2.29
N ARG A 35 -11.31 4.58 -2.52
CA ARG A 35 -11.82 3.86 -3.69
C ARG A 35 -11.42 4.55 -5.00
N ASN A 36 -11.48 5.87 -5.04
CA ASN A 36 -11.04 6.65 -6.21
C ASN A 36 -9.52 6.63 -6.41
N ALA A 37 -8.74 6.63 -5.32
CA ALA A 37 -7.29 6.50 -5.37
C ALA A 37 -6.82 5.12 -5.89
N GLN A 38 -7.60 4.05 -5.64
CA GLN A 38 -7.30 2.70 -6.15
C GLN A 38 -7.46 2.58 -7.68
N ASN A 39 -8.26 3.45 -8.30
CA ASN A 39 -8.46 3.48 -9.75
C ASN A 39 -7.33 4.17 -10.53
N ILE A 40 -6.29 4.69 -9.85
CA ILE A 40 -5.13 5.27 -10.53
C ILE A 40 -4.22 4.15 -10.98
N ASP A 41 -3.96 4.01 -12.28
CA ASP A 41 -3.07 2.98 -12.80
C ASP A 41 -1.63 3.10 -12.30
N PHE A 42 -0.93 1.96 -12.23
CA PHE A 42 0.51 1.95 -12.00
C PHE A 42 1.26 2.60 -13.15
N ASP A 43 2.15 3.52 -12.81
CA ASP A 43 3.07 4.15 -13.75
C ASP A 43 4.09 3.13 -14.29
N PHE A 44 4.71 3.40 -15.44
CA PHE A 44 5.67 2.50 -16.06
C PHE A 44 6.86 2.19 -15.14
N GLY A 45 7.37 3.21 -14.44
CA GLY A 45 8.43 3.03 -13.44
C GLY A 45 8.01 2.15 -12.26
N GLU A 46 6.76 2.28 -11.80
CA GLU A 46 6.22 1.45 -10.72
C GLU A 46 6.08 0.00 -11.16
N ARG A 47 5.62 -0.24 -12.40
CA ARG A 47 5.55 -1.58 -13.01
C ARG A 47 6.93 -2.24 -13.14
N ILE A 48 7.94 -1.49 -13.58
CA ILE A 48 9.32 -1.99 -13.65
C ILE A 48 9.82 -2.34 -12.25
N SER A 49 9.63 -1.47 -11.26
CA SER A 49 10.03 -1.77 -9.89
C SER A 49 9.32 -3.00 -9.31
N LEU A 50 8.05 -3.23 -9.65
CA LEU A 50 7.34 -4.46 -9.27
C LEU A 50 7.99 -5.68 -9.90
N MET A 51 8.24 -5.67 -11.21
CA MET A 51 8.86 -6.79 -11.90
C MET A 51 10.28 -7.06 -11.40
N ALA A 52 11.09 -6.01 -11.23
CA ALA A 52 12.44 -6.10 -10.69
C ALA A 52 12.45 -6.61 -9.26
N GLY A 53 11.53 -6.14 -8.40
CA GLY A 53 11.39 -6.60 -7.03
C GLY A 53 11.04 -8.08 -6.95
N VAL A 54 10.06 -8.53 -7.73
CA VAL A 54 9.70 -9.97 -7.79
C VAL A 54 10.88 -10.79 -8.28
N ALA A 55 11.51 -10.41 -9.39
CA ALA A 55 12.66 -11.12 -9.95
C ALA A 55 13.83 -11.19 -8.95
N PHE A 56 14.11 -10.10 -8.25
CA PHE A 56 15.17 -10.02 -7.24
C PHE A 56 14.88 -10.88 -6.01
N VAL A 57 13.63 -10.90 -5.53
CA VAL A 57 13.23 -11.79 -4.43
C VAL A 57 13.31 -13.25 -4.85
N THR A 58 12.85 -13.58 -6.05
CA THR A 58 12.99 -14.94 -6.60
C THR A 58 14.46 -15.36 -6.71
N TYR A 59 15.33 -14.45 -7.15
CA TYR A 59 16.77 -14.68 -7.20
C TYR A 59 17.39 -14.90 -5.81
N LEU A 60 17.04 -14.06 -4.83
CA LEU A 60 17.55 -14.19 -3.45
C LEU A 60 17.08 -15.47 -2.75
N LEU A 61 15.89 -15.95 -3.08
CA LEU A 61 15.28 -17.14 -2.47
C LEU A 61 15.59 -18.43 -3.23
N GLN A 62 16.49 -18.37 -4.22
CA GLN A 62 17.12 -19.56 -4.77
C GLN A 62 17.84 -20.30 -3.64
N PHE A 63 17.27 -21.41 -3.18
CA PHE A 63 17.97 -22.32 -2.27
C PHE A 63 19.13 -22.98 -3.00
N ASP A 64 20.29 -23.03 -2.35
CA ASP A 64 21.44 -23.79 -2.82
C ASP A 64 21.07 -25.28 -2.91
N VAL A 65 21.52 -25.95 -3.97
CA VAL A 65 21.10 -27.33 -4.31
C VAL A 65 21.43 -28.29 -3.16
N ALA A 66 22.55 -28.04 -2.46
CA ALA A 66 22.98 -28.82 -1.31
C ALA A 66 22.06 -28.69 -0.08
N LEU A 67 21.46 -27.52 0.18
CA LEU A 67 20.50 -27.35 1.27
C LEU A 67 19.12 -27.90 0.88
N ALA A 68 18.76 -27.82 -0.40
CA ALA A 68 17.48 -28.28 -0.92
C ALA A 68 17.26 -29.79 -0.77
N GLU A 69 18.32 -30.61 -0.77
CA GLU A 69 18.22 -32.07 -0.61
C GLU A 69 17.98 -32.52 0.83
N THR A 70 18.26 -31.67 1.82
CA THR A 70 18.14 -32.02 3.25
C THR A 70 16.77 -31.74 3.86
N MET A 71 15.90 -31.02 3.15
CA MET A 71 14.59 -30.59 3.67
C MET A 71 13.43 -31.21 2.89
N ALA A 72 12.37 -31.59 3.60
CA ALA A 72 11.12 -32.02 2.96
C ALA A 72 10.53 -30.88 2.10
N LEU A 73 10.05 -31.22 0.90
CA LEU A 73 9.47 -30.27 -0.08
C LEU A 73 8.50 -29.24 0.51
N PRO A 74 7.52 -29.60 1.37
CA PRO A 74 6.58 -28.63 1.94
C PRO A 74 7.24 -27.57 2.82
N ILE A 75 8.26 -27.96 3.60
CA ILE A 75 8.98 -27.08 4.52
C ILE A 75 9.79 -26.04 3.73
N ARG A 76 10.41 -26.47 2.61
CA ARG A 76 11.16 -25.59 1.72
C ARG A 76 10.29 -24.47 1.16
N TYR A 77 9.11 -24.79 0.61
CA TYR A 77 8.19 -23.78 0.09
C TYR A 77 7.64 -22.85 1.17
N LEU A 78 7.42 -23.37 2.38
CA LEU A 78 6.95 -22.56 3.50
C LEU A 78 8.01 -21.52 3.92
N LEU A 79 9.28 -21.92 4.03
CA LEU A 79 10.38 -20.98 4.30
C LEU A 79 10.57 -19.97 3.16
N GLN A 80 10.43 -20.42 1.90
CA GLN A 80 10.48 -19.54 0.74
C GLN A 80 9.36 -18.48 0.81
N PHE A 81 8.14 -18.90 1.13
CA PHE A 81 7.03 -17.99 1.31
C PHE A 81 7.27 -17.01 2.48
N LEU A 82 7.74 -17.52 3.62
CA LEU A 82 8.03 -16.71 4.81
C LEU A 82 9.13 -15.67 4.56
N GLY A 83 10.12 -15.98 3.72
CA GLY A 83 11.14 -15.03 3.30
C GLY A 83 10.64 -14.06 2.22
N ALA A 84 9.83 -14.53 1.27
CA ALA A 84 9.36 -13.73 0.14
C ALA A 84 8.44 -12.60 0.59
N VAL A 85 7.50 -12.90 1.50
CA VAL A 85 6.51 -11.91 1.98
C VAL A 85 7.14 -10.64 2.55
N PRO A 86 8.06 -10.69 3.54
CA PRO A 86 8.68 -9.48 4.10
C PRO A 86 9.58 -8.77 3.08
N LEU A 87 10.31 -9.51 2.24
CA LEU A 87 11.15 -8.94 1.19
C LEU A 87 10.32 -8.18 0.15
N LEU A 88 9.23 -8.78 -0.32
CA LEU A 88 8.28 -8.12 -1.23
C LEU A 88 7.65 -6.92 -0.55
N LEU A 89 7.20 -7.02 0.70
CA LEU A 89 6.69 -5.87 1.44
C LEU A 89 7.70 -4.72 1.53
N LEU A 90 8.98 -5.02 1.73
CA LEU A 90 10.04 -4.01 1.82
C LEU A 90 10.33 -3.34 0.47
N LEU A 91 10.43 -4.13 -0.61
CA LEU A 91 10.77 -3.65 -1.95
C LEU A 91 9.59 -2.98 -2.64
N ILE A 92 8.41 -3.57 -2.52
CA ILE A 92 7.20 -3.20 -3.27
C ILE A 92 6.28 -2.30 -2.43
N GLY A 93 6.29 -2.44 -1.10
CA GLY A 93 5.46 -1.63 -0.20
C GLY A 93 5.58 -0.13 -0.42
N PRO A 94 6.80 0.45 -0.54
CA PRO A 94 6.97 1.88 -0.81
C PRO A 94 6.36 2.32 -2.14
N VAL A 95 6.39 1.47 -3.16
CA VAL A 95 5.80 1.75 -4.49
C VAL A 95 4.28 1.83 -4.38
N TYR A 96 3.66 0.85 -3.71
CA TYR A 96 2.22 0.87 -3.46
C TYR A 96 1.81 2.08 -2.59
N LEU A 97 2.61 2.41 -1.57
CA LEU A 97 2.34 3.54 -0.69
C LEU A 97 2.41 4.87 -1.45
N ARG A 98 3.43 5.04 -2.30
CA ARG A 98 3.60 6.22 -3.15
C ARG A 98 2.44 6.38 -4.13
N ARG A 99 2.00 5.29 -4.78
CA ARG A 99 0.82 5.30 -5.66
C ARG A 99 -0.43 5.71 -4.91
N ALA A 100 -0.68 5.12 -3.74
CA ALA A 100 -1.86 5.43 -2.95
C ALA A 100 -1.86 6.91 -2.48
N ARG A 101 -0.70 7.44 -2.06
CA ARG A 101 -0.55 8.88 -1.74
C ARG A 101 -0.86 9.76 -2.94
N ARG A 102 -0.30 9.46 -4.12
CA ARG A 102 -0.60 10.19 -5.37
C ARG A 102 -2.09 10.15 -5.72
N GLY A 103 -2.74 9.01 -5.51
CA GLY A 103 -4.17 8.86 -5.74
C GLY A 103 -5.02 9.73 -4.85
N ILE A 104 -4.70 9.75 -3.55
CA ILE A 104 -5.36 10.60 -2.57
C ILE A 104 -5.11 12.08 -2.88
N ASP A 105 -3.87 12.45 -3.22
CA ASP A 105 -3.51 13.84 -3.58
C ASP A 105 -4.31 14.35 -4.78
N LEU A 106 -4.51 13.52 -5.79
CA LEU A 106 -5.28 13.86 -6.98
C LEU A 106 -6.78 14.00 -6.68
N VAL A 107 -7.33 13.14 -5.81
CA VAL A 107 -8.73 13.24 -5.38
C VAL A 107 -8.94 14.52 -4.56
N ILE A 108 -8.06 14.79 -3.59
CA ILE A 108 -8.14 15.99 -2.74
C ILE A 108 -7.97 17.25 -3.59
N SER A 109 -7.02 17.27 -4.52
CA SER A 109 -6.79 18.42 -5.40
C SER A 109 -7.97 18.69 -6.33
N ARG A 110 -8.70 17.65 -6.76
CA ARG A 110 -9.97 17.81 -7.49
C ARG A 110 -11.10 18.32 -6.60
N HIS A 111 -11.13 17.89 -5.35
CA HIS A 111 -12.14 18.33 -4.38
C HIS A 111 -11.92 19.78 -3.92
N ILE A 112 -10.66 20.20 -3.70
CA ILE A 112 -10.28 21.55 -3.26
C ILE A 112 -10.16 22.53 -4.44
N GLY A 113 -9.66 22.08 -5.60
CA GLY A 113 -9.56 22.87 -6.83
C GLY A 113 -10.90 23.05 -7.57
N GLY A 114 -11.93 22.30 -7.16
CA GLY A 114 -13.31 22.54 -7.54
C GLY A 114 -13.91 23.65 -6.68
N LEU A 115 -13.83 24.89 -7.16
CA LEU A 115 -14.65 26.00 -6.67
C LEU A 115 -16.16 25.61 -6.65
N PRO A 116 -16.97 26.26 -5.80
CA PRO A 116 -18.04 25.65 -5.02
C PRO A 116 -19.20 25.14 -5.87
N LYS A 117 -19.99 24.26 -5.24
CA LYS A 117 -21.40 24.00 -5.58
C LYS A 117 -22.22 25.31 -5.49
N LEU A 118 -22.01 26.24 -6.42
CA LEU A 118 -22.81 27.44 -6.62
C LEU A 118 -24.04 27.12 -7.46
N ARG A 119 -24.95 26.28 -6.95
CA ARG A 119 -26.37 26.30 -7.34
C ARG A 119 -27.21 25.40 -6.45
N ASP A 120 -27.54 25.91 -5.28
CA ASP A 120 -28.79 25.60 -4.58
C ASP A 120 -29.23 26.92 -3.89
N TYR A 121 -29.59 27.92 -4.70
CA TYR A 121 -30.44 29.03 -4.24
C TYR A 121 -31.85 28.75 -4.77
N PRO A 122 -32.87 28.74 -3.91
CA PRO A 122 -34.24 28.49 -4.33
C PRO A 122 -34.73 29.69 -5.15
N SER A 123 -35.40 29.40 -6.27
CA SER A 123 -36.33 30.31 -6.93
C SER A 123 -37.72 29.72 -6.85
#